data_AF-A0A8H8D719-F1
#
_entry.id   AF-A0A8H8D719-F1
#
_cell.length_a   1.000
_cell.length_b   1.000
_cell.length_c   1.000
_cell.angle_alpha   90.00
_cell.angle_beta   90.00
_cell.angle_gamma   90.00
#
_symmetry.space_group_name_H-M   'P 1'
#
loop_
_entity.id
_entity.type
_entity.pdbx_description
1 polymer ?
#
loop_
_entity_poly.entity_id
_entity_poly.type
_entity_poly.pdbx_seq_one_letter_code
_entity_poly.pdbx_strand_id
1 'polypeptide(L)'
;MAETRILDGRETVLLEFVCCLADGVGAQAKGHFFGCRNLGVTGAEMRGAVELVRRLAGQLGLVSFLERVREGENEGEGEGEFRFLKKAGSW
;
A
#
# COMPACT_ATOMS: atom_id res chain seq x y z
N MET A 1 25.46 -15.02 6.22
CA MET A 1 24.21 -15.81 6.13
C MET A 1 23.30 -15.20 5.05
N ALA A 2 23.69 -15.33 3.78
CA ALA A 2 22.95 -14.79 2.64
C ALA A 2 22.25 -15.88 1.81
N GLU A 3 22.30 -17.16 2.24
CA GLU A 3 22.05 -18.29 1.35
C GLU A 3 20.61 -18.82 1.29
N THR A 4 19.63 -18.18 1.95
CA THR A 4 18.20 -18.51 1.71
C THR A 4 17.31 -17.31 2.03
N ARG A 5 17.34 -16.27 1.20
CA ARG A 5 16.29 -15.23 1.21
C ARG A 5 15.69 -15.11 -0.18
N ILE A 6 14.38 -15.30 -0.25
CA ILE A 6 13.59 -15.10 -1.48
C ILE A 6 13.26 -13.62 -1.72
N LEU A 7 13.35 -12.77 -0.68
CA LEU A 7 13.08 -11.34 -0.75
C LEU A 7 14.29 -10.55 -0.24
N ASP A 8 14.60 -9.45 -0.92
CA ASP A 8 15.48 -8.39 -0.49
C ASP A 8 14.75 -7.32 0.34
N GLY A 9 15.43 -6.23 0.71
CA GLY A 9 14.82 -5.16 1.50
C GLY A 9 13.68 -4.43 0.79
N ARG A 10 13.79 -4.20 -0.52
CA ARG A 10 12.78 -3.51 -1.33
C ARG A 10 11.53 -4.36 -1.48
N GLU A 11 11.71 -5.66 -1.71
CA GLU A 11 10.63 -6.63 -1.81
C GLU A 11 9.95 -6.88 -0.46
N THR A 12 10.75 -6.90 0.63
CA THR A 12 10.23 -7.04 2.00
C THR A 12 9.35 -5.86 2.38
N VAL A 13 9.81 -4.61 2.18
CA VAL A 13 9.01 -3.43 2.55
C VAL A 13 7.71 -3.32 1.73
N LEU A 14 7.73 -3.78 0.47
CA LEU A 14 6.54 -3.80 -0.37
C LEU A 14 5.52 -4.82 0.14
N LEU A 15 5.99 -5.99 0.57
CA LEU A 15 5.12 -7.00 1.18
C LEU A 15 4.55 -6.52 2.53
N GLU A 16 5.36 -5.90 3.38
CA GLU A 16 4.90 -5.32 4.65
C GLU A 16 3.84 -4.24 4.43
N PHE A 17 4.03 -3.39 3.41
CA PHE A 17 3.01 -2.41 3.00
C PHE A 17 1.70 -3.09 2.61
N VAL A 18 1.75 -4.11 1.75
CA VAL A 18 0.57 -4.86 1.30
C VAL A 18 -0.18 -5.47 2.49
N CYS A 19 0.52 -6.12 3.42
CA CYS A 19 -0.09 -6.69 4.63
C CYS A 19 -0.73 -5.61 5.49
N CYS A 20 -0.01 -4.52 5.77
CA CYS A 20 -0.54 -3.42 6.58
C CYS A 20 -1.77 -2.75 5.95
N LEU A 21 -1.78 -2.60 4.62
CA LEU A 21 -2.93 -2.08 3.91
C LEU A 21 -4.13 -3.04 4.02
N ALA A 22 -3.91 -4.33 3.81
CA ALA A 22 -4.96 -5.35 3.91
C ALA A 22 -5.53 -5.49 5.33
N ASP A 23 -4.69 -5.37 6.36
CA ASP A 23 -5.08 -5.45 7.77
C ASP A 23 -5.76 -4.18 8.29
N GLY A 24 -5.81 -3.10 7.50
CA GLY A 24 -6.45 -1.86 7.90
C GLY A 24 -5.66 -1.09 8.97
N VAL A 25 -4.33 -1.14 8.93
CA VAL A 25 -3.47 -0.44 9.90
C VAL A 25 -2.81 0.79 9.27
N GLY A 26 -3.59 1.87 9.11
CA GLY A 26 -3.18 3.06 8.36
C GLY A 26 -1.83 3.68 8.73
N ALA A 27 -1.49 3.75 10.02
CA ALA A 27 -0.23 4.37 10.47
C ALA A 27 1.00 3.56 10.02
N GLN A 28 0.96 2.23 10.17
CA GLN A 28 2.00 1.31 9.72
C GLN A 28 2.06 1.26 8.19
N ALA A 29 0.90 1.16 7.53
CA ALA A 29 0.81 1.18 6.07
C ALA A 29 1.46 2.46 5.49
N LYS A 30 1.22 3.63 6.12
CA LYS A 30 1.88 4.89 5.75
C LYS A 30 3.40 4.82 5.92
N GLY A 31 3.89 4.24 7.01
CA GLY A 31 5.31 4.05 7.26
C GLY A 31 5.98 3.22 6.16
N HIS A 32 5.44 2.03 5.88
CA HIS A 32 5.97 1.15 4.84
C HIS A 32 5.79 1.73 3.44
N PHE A 33 4.72 2.49 3.16
CA PHE A 33 4.52 3.19 1.89
C PHE A 33 5.66 4.18 1.58
N PHE A 34 6.09 4.98 2.56
CA PHE A 34 7.27 5.85 2.37
C PHE A 34 8.58 5.08 2.42
N GLY A 35 8.65 3.97 3.16
CA GLY A 35 9.77 3.03 3.12
C GLY A 35 10.00 2.44 1.73
N CYS A 36 8.93 2.06 1.02
CA CYS A 36 8.96 1.60 -0.36
C CYS A 36 9.57 2.65 -1.29
N ARG A 37 9.16 3.92 -1.16
CA ARG A 37 9.77 5.02 -1.93
C ARG A 37 11.28 5.14 -1.65
N ASN A 38 11.68 5.08 -0.38
CA ASN A 38 13.08 5.19 0.01
C ASN A 38 13.94 4.03 -0.51
N LEU A 39 13.34 2.86 -0.74
CA LEU A 39 13.99 1.67 -1.28
C LEU A 39 13.79 1.52 -2.80
N GLY A 40 13.33 2.56 -3.49
CA GLY A 40 13.27 2.59 -4.96
C GLY A 40 12.09 1.85 -5.57
N VAL A 41 11.01 1.60 -4.84
CA VAL A 41 9.74 1.15 -5.43
C VAL A 41 9.12 2.33 -6.21
N THR A 42 8.82 2.08 -7.47
CA THR A 42 8.23 3.07 -8.37
C THR A 42 6.76 3.32 -8.02
N GLY A 43 6.20 4.48 -8.41
CA GLY A 43 4.76 4.72 -8.25
C GLY A 43 3.89 3.70 -8.99
N ALA A 44 4.35 3.17 -10.13
CA ALA A 44 3.63 2.13 -10.87
C ALA A 44 3.53 0.82 -10.08
N GLU A 45 4.64 0.37 -9.48
CA GLU A 45 4.65 -0.82 -8.61
C GLU A 45 3.78 -0.61 -7.37
N MET A 46 3.84 0.58 -6.77
CA MET A 46 3.01 0.92 -5.62
C MET A 46 1.51 0.86 -5.94
N ARG A 47 1.10 1.45 -7.08
CA ARG A 47 -0.31 1.36 -7.55
C ARG A 47 -0.71 -0.09 -7.85
N GLY A 48 0.20 -0.90 -8.40
CA GLY A 48 -0.01 -2.33 -8.60
C GLY A 48 -0.23 -3.09 -7.28
N ALA A 49 0.54 -2.78 -6.24
CA ALA A 49 0.39 -3.37 -4.91
C ALA A 49 -0.95 -2.99 -4.25
N VAL A 50 -1.37 -1.72 -4.37
CA VAL A 50 -2.70 -1.27 -3.89
C VAL A 50 -3.82 -2.00 -4.63
N GLU A 51 -3.71 -2.13 -5.96
CA GLU A 51 -4.69 -2.84 -6.78
C GLU A 51 -4.79 -4.32 -6.41
N LEU A 52 -3.68 -4.97 -6.03
CA LEU A 52 -3.69 -6.35 -5.55
C LEU A 52 -4.55 -6.50 -4.29
N VAL A 53 -4.39 -5.60 -3.32
CA VAL A 53 -5.22 -5.60 -2.09
C VAL A 53 -6.68 -5.30 -2.41
N ARG A 54 -6.96 -4.36 -3.32
CA ARG A 54 -8.32 -4.04 -3.78
C ARG A 54 -9.00 -5.25 -4.43
N ARG A 55 -8.30 -6.00 -5.27
CA ARG A 55 -8.85 -7.20 -5.91
C ARG A 55 -9.21 -8.27 -4.89
N LEU A 56 -8.33 -8.53 -3.92
CA LEU A 56 -8.61 -9.46 -2.83
C LEU A 56 -9.84 -9.02 -2.02
N ALA A 57 -9.90 -7.75 -1.62
CA ALA A 57 -11.05 -7.20 -0.91
C ALA A 57 -12.35 -7.30 -1.72
N GLY A 58 -12.29 -7.09 -3.05
CA GLY A 58 -13.42 -7.29 -3.96
C GLY A 58 -13.89 -8.74 -4.03
N GLN A 59 -12.96 -9.69 -4.11
CA GLN A 59 -13.28 -11.13 -4.09
C GLN A 59 -13.94 -11.56 -2.77
N LEU A 60 -13.61 -10.89 -1.66
CA LEU A 60 -14.17 -11.13 -0.33
C LEU A 60 -15.43 -10.29 -0.03
N GLY A 61 -15.88 -9.42 -0.94
CA GLY A 61 -17.06 -8.58 -0.73
C GLY A 61 -16.88 -7.47 0.32
N LEU A 62 -15.65 -7.04 0.59
CA LEU A 62 -15.33 -6.03 1.62
C LEU A 62 -15.55 -4.60 1.10
N VAL A 63 -16.80 -4.23 0.84
CA VAL A 63 -17.16 -2.94 0.20
C VAL A 63 -16.67 -1.73 1.00
N SER A 64 -16.85 -1.73 2.33
CA SER A 64 -16.43 -0.61 3.19
C SER A 64 -14.91 -0.40 3.18
N PHE A 65 -14.13 -1.47 3.03
CA PHE A 65 -12.69 -1.37 2.87
C PHE A 65 -12.32 -0.70 1.54
N LEU A 66 -12.97 -1.12 0.43
CA LEU A 66 -12.73 -0.55 -0.89
C LEU A 66 -13.04 0.95 -0.93
N GLU A 67 -14.10 1.39 -0.24
CA GLU A 67 -14.43 2.81 -0.09
C GLU A 67 -13.32 3.58 0.62
N ARG A 68 -12.83 3.10 1.77
CA ARG A 68 -11.71 3.74 2.50
C ARG A 68 -10.44 3.85 1.65
N VAL A 69 -10.10 2.81 0.90
CA VAL A 69 -8.93 2.82 0.00
C VAL A 69 -9.12 3.84 -1.12
N ARG A 70 -10.29 3.84 -1.78
CA ARG A 70 -10.63 4.79 -2.85
C ARG A 70 -10.63 6.24 -2.37
N GLU A 71 -11.13 6.49 -1.17
CA GLU A 71 -11.06 7.81 -0.52
C GLU A 71 -9.62 8.26 -0.28
N GLY A 72 -8.72 7.33 0.04
CA GLY A 72 -7.29 7.59 0.19
C GLY A 72 -6.58 8.02 -1.10
N GLU A 73 -7.13 7.67 -2.25
CA GLU A 73 -6.61 8.01 -3.58
C GLU A 73 -7.17 9.34 -4.12
N ASN A 74 -8.37 9.76 -3.68
CA ASN A 74 -9.06 10.96 -4.18
C ASN A 74 -8.56 12.29 -3.57
N GLU A 75 -8.72 13.38 -4.32
CA GLU A 75 -8.29 14.76 -3.99
C GLU A 75 -9.19 15.50 -2.97
N GLY A 76 -9.69 14.80 -1.95
CA GLY A 76 -10.42 15.49 -0.86
C GLY A 76 -9.48 16.24 0.09
N GLU A 77 -9.99 17.24 0.82
CA GLU A 77 -9.39 17.83 2.04
C GLU A 77 -10.01 17.11 3.27
N GLY A 78 -9.25 16.78 4.31
CA GLY A 78 -9.68 15.87 5.40
C GLY A 78 -8.65 14.83 5.86
N GLU A 79 -9.00 14.00 6.84
CA GLU A 79 -8.09 13.12 7.60
C GLU A 79 -8.35 11.62 7.37
N GLY A 80 -8.49 11.21 6.11
CA GLY A 80 -8.72 9.79 5.77
C GLY A 80 -7.49 8.91 6.02
N GLU A 81 -7.73 7.71 6.58
CA GLU A 81 -6.72 6.73 7.01
C GLU A 81 -5.65 6.43 5.94
N PHE A 82 -6.05 6.31 4.68
CA PHE A 82 -5.17 5.94 3.55
C PHE A 82 -4.83 7.09 2.60
N ARG A 83 -4.99 8.35 3.00
CA ARG A 83 -4.73 9.52 2.12
C ARG A 83 -3.32 9.66 1.57
N PHE A 84 -2.36 8.90 2.10
CA PHE A 84 -1.01 8.87 1.55
C PHE A 84 -0.96 8.19 0.17
N LEU A 85 -1.93 7.33 -0.17
CA LEU A 85 -1.97 6.58 -1.43
C LEU A 85 -1.99 7.49 -2.66
N LYS A 86 -2.64 8.65 -2.59
CA LYS A 86 -2.61 9.66 -3.68
C LYS A 86 -1.20 10.04 -4.12
N LYS A 87 -0.21 9.96 -3.22
CA LYS A 87 1.17 10.32 -3.54
C LYS A 87 1.86 9.27 -4.43
N ALA A 88 1.31 8.07 -4.57
CA ALA A 88 1.87 7.07 -5.49
C ALA A 88 1.84 7.53 -6.96
N GLY A 89 1.00 8.52 -7.32
CA GLY A 89 1.01 9.16 -8.63
C GLY A 89 2.11 10.22 -8.81
N SER A 90 2.81 10.59 -7.73
CA SER A 90 3.74 11.73 -7.71
C SER A 90 5.24 11.35 -7.73
N TRP A 91 5.56 10.06 -7.83
CA TRP A 91 6.92 9.55 -8.02
C TRP A 91 6.95 8.22 -8.78
#